data_AF-A0A413RDH4-F1
#
_entry.id   AF-A0A413RDH4-F1
#
_cell.length_a   1.000
_cell.length_b   1.000
_cell.length_c   1.000
_cell.angle_alpha   90.00
_cell.angle_beta   90.00
_cell.angle_gamma   90.00
#
_symmetry.space_group_name_H-M   'P 1'
#
loop_
_entity.id
_entity.type
_entity.pdbx_description
1 polymer ?
#
loop_
_entity_poly.entity_id
_entity_poly.type
_entity_poly.pdbx_seq_one_letter_code
_entity_poly.pdbx_strand_id
1 'polypeptide(L)'
;MKYMRQFGIIMLVTCIGEILKYLIPLAIPSSIYGLCLMMVLLVTGIVKVDDVKESGTFLIEIMPLMFIASGVGIVVYWKQLKTMLIPLIIITFVSTVLVMAVSGKVTQYVIKRRKKHESDDN
;
A
#
# COMPACT_ATOMS: atom_id res chain seq x y z
N MET A 1 -4.26 -17.35 23.04
CA MET A 1 -3.76 -17.98 21.79
C MET A 1 -4.27 -17.33 20.50
N LYS A 2 -5.43 -16.64 20.51
CA LYS A 2 -6.00 -15.98 19.32
C LYS A 2 -4.99 -15.06 18.60
N TYR A 3 -4.41 -14.07 19.30
CA TYR A 3 -3.40 -13.16 18.75
C TYR A 3 -2.20 -13.86 18.08
N MET A 4 -1.70 -14.93 18.69
CA MET A 4 -0.55 -15.68 18.15
C MET A 4 -0.91 -16.39 16.84
N ARG A 5 -2.14 -16.91 16.73
CA ARG A 5 -2.66 -17.49 15.48
C ARG A 5 -2.83 -16.43 14.40
N GLN A 6 -3.44 -15.29 14.74
CA GLN A 6 -3.66 -14.19 13.79
C GLN A 6 -2.34 -13.64 13.25
N PHE A 7 -1.39 -13.39 14.15
CA PHE A 7 -0.05 -12.95 13.79
C PHE A 7 0.68 -14.00 12.94
N GLY A 8 0.55 -15.29 13.29
CA GLY A 8 1.11 -16.39 12.51
C GLY A 8 0.61 -16.42 11.07
N ILE A 9 -0.69 -16.17 10.84
CA ILE A 9 -1.27 -16.07 9.49
C ILE A 9 -0.64 -14.91 8.72
N ILE A 10 -0.56 -13.72 9.33
CA ILE A 10 0.06 -12.53 8.71
C ILE A 10 1.52 -12.81 8.34
N MET A 11 2.28 -13.42 9.24
CA MET A 11 3.69 -13.78 9.02
C MET A 11 3.86 -14.82 7.92
N LEU A 12 3.03 -15.86 7.88
CA LEU A 12 3.07 -16.88 6.83
C LEU A 12 2.81 -16.27 5.45
N VAL A 13 1.76 -15.46 5.32
CA VAL A 13 1.41 -14.78 4.07
C VAL A 13 2.54 -13.85 3.62
N THR A 14 3.16 -13.13 4.56
CA THR A 14 4.31 -12.25 4.27
C THR A 14 5.52 -13.06 3.79
N CYS A 15 5.82 -14.19 4.45
CA CYS A 15 6.92 -15.07 4.06
C CYS A 15 6.70 -15.68 2.67
N ILE A 16 5.48 -16.14 2.37
CA ILE A 16 5.10 -16.63 1.04
C ILE A 16 5.25 -15.51 0.01
N GLY A 17 4.87 -14.27 0.32
CA GLY A 17 5.07 -13.11 -0.55
C GLY A 17 6.55 -12.87 -0.91
N GLU A 18 7.47 -13.07 0.04
CA GLU A 18 8.91 -12.98 -0.22
C GLU A 18 9.39 -14.12 -1.14
N ILE A 19 8.93 -15.35 -0.90
CA ILE A 19 9.24 -16.51 -1.74
C ILE A 19 8.73 -16.28 -3.17
N LEU A 20 7.52 -15.73 -3.33
CA LEU A 20 6.94 -15.39 -4.63
C LEU A 20 7.78 -14.36 -5.39
N LYS A 21 8.33 -13.35 -4.71
CA LYS A 21 9.25 -12.38 -5.32
C LYS A 21 10.54 -13.03 -5.82
N TYR A 22 11.07 -14.01 -5.09
CA TYR A 22 12.24 -14.77 -5.57
C TYR A 22 11.92 -15.62 -6.81
N LEU A 23 10.72 -16.19 -6.86
CA LEU A 23 10.28 -17.04 -7.96
C LEU A 23 9.87 -16.24 -9.21
N ILE A 24 9.26 -15.08 -9.00
CA ILE A 24 8.75 -14.17 -10.05
C ILE A 24 9.61 -12.90 -10.03
N PRO A 25 10.61 -12.78 -10.91
CA PRO A 25 11.56 -11.66 -10.90
C PRO A 25 10.96 -10.39 -11.53
N LEU A 26 9.86 -9.89 -10.99
CA LEU A 26 9.34 -8.56 -11.32
C LEU A 26 9.96 -7.54 -10.36
N ALA A 27 10.19 -6.31 -10.84
CA ALA A 27 10.70 -5.18 -10.05
C ALA A 27 9.62 -4.61 -9.10
N ILE A 28 8.99 -5.49 -8.31
CA ILE A 28 7.90 -5.17 -7.40
C ILE A 28 8.36 -5.51 -5.97
N PRO A 29 8.12 -4.63 -4.98
CA PRO A 29 8.37 -4.94 -3.58
C PRO A 29 7.62 -6.19 -3.12
N SER A 30 8.23 -7.01 -2.26
CA SER A 30 7.62 -8.23 -1.71
C SER A 30 6.33 -7.95 -0.94
N SER A 31 6.24 -6.79 -0.29
CA SER A 31 5.02 -6.32 0.38
C SER A 31 3.79 -6.34 -0.53
N ILE A 32 3.93 -6.02 -1.82
CA ILE A 32 2.81 -6.03 -2.77
C ILE A 32 2.33 -7.46 -3.03
N TYR A 33 3.24 -8.42 -3.18
CA TYR A 33 2.89 -9.84 -3.30
C TYR A 33 2.14 -10.35 -2.07
N GLY A 34 2.63 -10.02 -0.87
CA GLY A 34 1.96 -10.37 0.39
C GLY A 34 0.56 -9.76 0.49
N LEU A 35 0.38 -8.51 0.06
CA LEU A 35 -0.92 -7.83 0.06
C LEU A 35 -1.90 -8.46 -0.95
N CYS A 36 -1.45 -8.74 -2.17
CA CYS A 36 -2.25 -9.44 -3.16
C CYS A 36 -2.65 -10.85 -2.68
N LEU A 37 -1.72 -11.58 -2.07
CA LEU A 37 -1.97 -12.91 -1.53
C LEU A 37 -2.99 -12.87 -0.39
N MET A 38 -2.83 -11.96 0.57
CA MET A 38 -3.80 -11.77 1.66
C MET A 38 -5.18 -11.41 1.11
N MET A 39 -5.24 -10.53 0.11
CA MET A 39 -6.48 -10.14 -0.54
C MET A 39 -7.18 -11.35 -1.17
N VAL A 40 -6.46 -12.20 -1.90
CA VAL A 40 -7.02 -13.42 -2.49
C VAL A 40 -7.53 -14.37 -1.40
N LEU A 41 -6.78 -14.56 -0.31
CA LEU A 41 -7.18 -15.42 0.81
C LEU A 41 -8.44 -14.92 1.53
N LEU A 42 -8.60 -13.59 1.65
CA LEU A 42 -9.79 -12.96 2.22
C LEU A 42 -11.00 -13.08 1.29
N VAL A 43 -10.82 -12.84 -0.01
CA VAL A 43 -11.90 -12.94 -1.01
C VAL A 43 -12.38 -14.39 -1.19
N THR A 44 -11.45 -15.36 -1.16
CA THR A 44 -11.78 -16.80 -1.22
C THR A 44 -12.39 -17.34 0.07
N GLY A 45 -12.38 -16.56 1.16
CA GLY A 45 -12.94 -16.95 2.45
C GLY A 45 -12.11 -17.99 3.21
N ILE A 46 -10.91 -18.35 2.72
CA ILE A 46 -9.98 -19.25 3.40
C ILE A 46 -9.53 -18.62 4.72
N VAL A 47 -9.29 -17.31 4.71
CA VAL A 47 -9.01 -16.51 5.90
C VAL A 47 -10.19 -15.57 6.12
N LYS A 48 -10.79 -15.61 7.30
CA LYS A 48 -11.82 -14.62 7.67
C LYS A 48 -11.15 -13.35 8.16
N VAL A 49 -11.80 -12.20 7.93
CA VAL A 49 -11.29 -10.92 8.41
C VAL A 49 -11.06 -10.96 9.93
N ASP A 50 -11.97 -11.59 10.68
CA ASP A 50 -11.84 -11.75 12.13
C ASP A 50 -10.63 -12.57 12.58
N ASP A 51 -10.04 -13.40 11.71
CA ASP A 51 -8.83 -14.19 12.00
C ASP A 51 -7.55 -13.38 11.91
N VAL A 52 -7.57 -12.16 11.36
CA VAL A 52 -6.38 -11.30 11.23
C VAL A 52 -6.57 -9.88 11.76
N LYS A 53 -7.83 -9.47 12.01
CA LYS A 53 -8.20 -8.09 12.34
C LYS A 53 -7.60 -7.56 13.64
N GLU A 54 -7.58 -8.33 14.73
CA GLU A 54 -7.07 -7.87 16.03
C GLU A 54 -5.56 -7.66 15.97
N SER A 55 -4.81 -8.67 15.51
CA SER A 55 -3.35 -8.54 15.36
C SER A 55 -2.95 -7.54 14.28
N GLY A 56 -3.68 -7.45 13.17
CA GLY A 56 -3.44 -6.48 12.12
C GLY A 56 -3.63 -5.04 12.62
N THR A 57 -4.73 -4.77 13.34
CA THR A 57 -4.98 -3.46 13.96
C THR A 57 -3.87 -3.09 14.93
N PHE A 58 -3.47 -4.03 15.79
CA PHE A 58 -2.36 -3.82 16.73
C PHE A 58 -1.04 -3.48 16.02
N LEU A 59 -0.70 -4.20 14.94
CA LEU A 59 0.49 -3.92 14.13
C LEU A 59 0.46 -2.52 13.51
N ILE A 60 -0.72 -2.09 13.02
CA ILE A 60 -0.92 -0.75 12.46
C ILE A 60 -0.75 0.31 13.54
N GLU A 61 -1.25 0.06 14.75
CA GLU A 61 -1.16 0.98 15.89
C GLU A 61 0.29 1.23 16.32
N ILE A 62 1.14 0.19 16.31
CA ILE A 62 2.58 0.33 16.62
C ILE A 62 3.44 0.73 15.41
N MET A 63 2.85 0.83 14.21
CA MET A 63 3.58 1.17 12.98
C MET A 63 4.38 2.50 13.09
N PRO A 64 3.84 3.59 13.68
CA PRO A 64 4.62 4.82 13.87
C PRO A 64 5.90 4.62 14.69
N LEU A 65 5.87 3.73 15.70
CA LEU A 65 7.04 3.39 16.51
C LEU A 65 8.11 2.69 15.67
N MET A 66 7.70 1.77 14.79
CA MET A 66 8.60 1.10 13.84
C MET A 66 9.27 2.09 12.87
N PHE A 67 8.60 3.20 12.54
CA PHE A 67 9.18 4.26 11.70
C PHE A 67 10.24 5.10 12.39
N ILE A 68 10.30 5.14 13.72
CA ILE A 68 11.33 5.89 14.45
C ILE A 68 12.73 5.36 14.09
N ALA A 69 12.91 4.04 14.05
CA ALA A 69 14.18 3.43 13.67
C ALA A 69 14.60 3.82 12.24
N SER A 70 13.66 3.81 11.29
CA SER A 70 13.90 4.28 9.93
C SER A 70 14.23 5.78 9.88
N GLY A 71 13.59 6.59 10.73
CA GLY A 71 13.80 8.04 10.82
C GLY A 71 15.17 8.41 11.36
N VAL A 72 15.69 7.69 12.37
CA VAL A 72 17.03 7.94 12.93
C VAL A 72 18.12 7.75 11.86
N GLY A 73 17.94 6.82 10.92
CA GLY A 73 18.86 6.64 9.79
C GLY A 73 18.98 7.87 8.87
N ILE A 74 17.92 8.67 8.78
CA ILE A 74 17.90 9.90 7.95
C ILE A 74 18.79 10.98 8.55
N VAL A 75 18.99 10.99 9.88
CA VAL A 75 19.82 11.99 10.57
C VAL A 75 21.27 11.99 10.04
N VAL A 76 21.77 10.83 9.60
CA VAL A 76 23.11 10.71 8.97
C VAL A 76 23.24 11.55 7.71
N TYR A 77 22.16 11.72 6.94
CA TYR A 77 22.12 12.47 5.68
C TYR A 77 21.50 13.85 5.82
N TRP A 78 21.30 14.34 7.06
CA TRP A 78 20.58 15.58 7.36
C TRP A 78 21.11 16.80 6.60
N LYS A 79 22.43 16.92 6.46
CA LYS A 79 23.07 18.04 5.76
C LYS A 79 22.72 18.08 4.27
N GLN A 80 22.65 16.92 3.62
CA GLN A 80 22.30 16.82 2.20
C GLN A 80 20.80 17.00 2.00
N LEU A 81 19.99 16.46 2.91
CA LEU A 81 18.54 16.63 2.91
C LEU A 81 18.15 18.11 3.07
N LYS A 82 18.82 18.86 3.95
CA LYS A 82 18.53 20.28 4.18
C LYS A 82 18.61 21.13 2.91
N THR A 83 19.58 20.83 2.04
CA THR A 83 19.73 21.52 0.75
C THR A 83 18.58 21.19 -0.22
N MET A 84 17.99 20.01 -0.10
CA MET A 84 16.89 19.55 -0.96
C MET A 84 15.49 19.71 -0.36
N LEU A 85 15.35 20.19 0.89
CA LEU A 85 14.05 20.33 1.55
C LEU A 85 13.06 21.18 0.75
N ILE A 86 13.50 22.34 0.25
CA ILE A 86 12.64 23.24 -0.53
C ILE A 86 12.21 22.57 -1.85
N PRO A 87 13.13 22.05 -2.69
CA PRO A 87 12.78 21.26 -3.87
C PRO A 87 11.82 20.10 -3.56
N LEU A 88 12.05 19.36 -2.48
CA LEU A 88 11.23 18.20 -2.09
C LEU A 88 9.80 18.59 -1.73
N ILE A 89 9.61 19.67 -0.98
CA ILE A 89 8.27 20.14 -0.61
C ILE A 89 7.52 20.58 -1.87
N ILE A 90 8.17 21.35 -2.74
CA ILE A 90 7.56 21.85 -3.97
C ILE A 90 7.18 20.68 -4.88
N ILE A 91 8.12 19.76 -5.17
CA ILE A 91 7.85 18.65 -6.07
C ILE A 91 6.77 17.72 -5.52
N THR A 92 6.78 17.45 -4.21
CA THR A 92 5.76 16.61 -3.56
C THR A 92 4.37 17.24 -3.65
N PHE A 93 4.26 18.54 -3.37
CA PHE A 93 2.98 19.23 -3.45
C PHE A 93 2.46 19.28 -4.89
N VAL A 94 3.32 19.70 -5.83
CA VAL A 94 2.95 19.80 -7.25
C VAL A 94 2.60 18.44 -7.84
N SER A 95 3.39 17.39 -7.58
CA SER A 95 3.10 16.04 -8.08
C SER A 95 1.80 15.49 -7.50
N THR A 96 1.54 15.74 -6.22
CA THR A 96 0.32 15.29 -5.53
C THR A 96 -0.93 15.95 -6.12
N VAL A 97 -0.90 17.28 -6.32
CA VAL A 97 -1.99 18.01 -6.97
C VAL A 97 -2.18 17.56 -8.42
N LEU A 98 -1.08 17.36 -9.16
CA LEU A 98 -1.12 16.93 -10.54
C LEU A 98 -1.71 15.52 -10.68
N VAL A 99 -1.27 14.55 -9.88
CA VAL A 99 -1.80 13.19 -9.87
C VAL A 99 -3.29 13.19 -9.53
N MET A 100 -3.72 13.97 -8.53
CA MET A 100 -5.14 14.10 -8.20
C MET A 100 -5.96 14.70 -9.34
N ALA A 101 -5.47 15.78 -9.97
CA ALA A 101 -6.16 16.44 -11.07
C ALA A 101 -6.31 15.53 -12.30
N VAL A 102 -5.21 14.85 -12.69
CA VAL A 102 -5.21 13.93 -13.83
C VAL A 102 -6.09 12.72 -13.55
N SER A 103 -5.93 12.05 -12.40
CA SER A 103 -6.75 10.89 -12.04
C SER A 103 -8.24 11.24 -11.94
N GLY A 104 -8.57 12.41 -11.40
CA GLY A 104 -9.93 12.93 -11.34
C GLY A 104 -10.52 13.19 -12.73
N LYS A 105 -9.77 13.86 -13.62
CA LYS A 105 -10.18 14.12 -15.01
C LYS A 105 -10.37 12.83 -15.81
N VAL A 106 -9.44 11.88 -15.68
CA VAL A 106 -9.54 10.57 -16.34
C VAL A 106 -10.78 9.82 -15.88
N THR A 107 -11.04 9.77 -14.57
CA THR A 107 -12.23 9.11 -14.01
C THR A 107 -13.52 9.77 -14.48
N GLN A 108 -13.59 11.11 -14.45
CA GLN A 108 -14.74 11.87 -14.95
C GLN A 108 -14.98 11.63 -16.45
N TYR A 109 -13.91 11.54 -17.23
CA TYR A 109 -13.99 11.26 -18.66
C TYR A 109 -14.56 9.86 -18.95
N VAL A 110 -14.07 8.84 -18.24
CA VAL A 110 -14.56 7.47 -18.35
C VAL A 110 -16.04 7.39 -17.98
N ILE A 111 -16.45 8.03 -16.87
CA ILE A 111 -17.86 8.06 -16.43
C ILE A 111 -18.75 8.79 -17.45
N LYS A 112 -18.31 9.93 -18.00
CA LYS A 112 -19.08 10.70 -18.98
C LYS A 112 -19.25 9.94 -20.30
N ARG A 113 -18.23 9.20 -20.74
CA ARG A 113 -18.33 8.31 -21.92
C ARG A 113 -19.31 7.17 -21.71
N ARG A 114 -19.31 6.54 -20.52
CA ARG A 114 -20.26 5.47 -20.20
C ARG A 114 -21.71 5.97 -20.21
N LYS A 115 -21.99 7.13 -19.59
CA LYS A 115 -23.33 7.74 -19.59
C LYS A 115 -23.85 8.08 -20.99
N LYS A 116 -22.96 8.54 -21.89
CA LYS A 116 -23.35 8.84 -23.29
C LYS A 116 -23.78 7.58 -24.04
N HIS A 117 -23.10 6.45 -23.80
CA HIS A 117 -23.44 5.17 -24.41
C HIS A 117 -24.77 4.58 -23.90
N GLU A 118 -25.13 4.80 -22.63
CA GLU A 118 -26.45 4.43 -22.07
C GLU A 118 -27.61 5.32 -22.56
N SER A 119 -27.31 6.50 -23.11
CA SER A 119 -28.33 7.44 -23.61
C SER A 119 -28.64 7.28 -25.10
N ASP A 120 -27.75 6.65 -25.86
CA ASP A 120 -27.92 6.34 -27.30
C ASP A 120 -28.57 4.95 -27.52
N ASP A 121 -28.76 4.16 -26.47
CA ASP A 121 -29.31 2.78 -26.49
C ASP A 121 -30.76 2.72 -25.95
N ASN A 122 -31.42 3.87 -25.78
CA ASN A 122 -32.79 4.02 -25.26
C ASN A 122 -33.56 5.08 -26.07
#